data_AF-A0A845WY37-F1
#
_entry.id   AF-A0A845WY37-F1
#
_cell.length_a   1.000
_cell.length_b   1.000
_cell.length_c   1.000
_cell.angle_alpha   90.00
_cell.angle_beta   90.00
_cell.angle_gamma   90.00
#
_symmetry.space_group_name_H-M   'P 1'
#
loop_
_entity.id
_entity.type
_entity.pdbx_description
1 polymer ?
#
loop_
_entity_poly.entity_id
_entity_poly.type
_entity_poly.pdbx_seq_one_letter_code
_entity_poly.pdbx_strand_id
1 'polypeptide(L)' 'MSTGLVFEKADLEQFRTTRDCVECDLVGADLMEANLERAKLEEADLRGAYLKRANLGWTILIES' A
#
# COMPACT_ATOMS: atom_id res chain seq x y z
N MET A 1 18.24 4.31 -3.49
CA MET A 1 17.83 3.44 -4.61
C MET A 1 17.47 2.10 -4.01
N SER A 2 16.20 1.92 -3.62
CA SER A 2 15.73 0.64 -3.09
C SER A 2 15.18 -0.16 -4.25
N THR A 3 15.82 -1.29 -4.52
CA THR A 3 15.52 -2.19 -5.61
C THR A 3 14.49 -3.21 -5.14
N GLY A 4 13.36 -3.30 -5.83
CA GLY A 4 12.54 -4.51 -6.01
C GLY A 4 12.22 -5.39 -4.78
N LEU A 5 10.94 -5.40 -4.41
CA LEU A 5 10.21 -6.59 -3.94
C LEU A 5 10.75 -7.35 -2.72
N VAL A 6 11.29 -6.65 -1.72
CA VAL A 6 11.26 -7.17 -0.35
C VAL A 6 10.84 -6.02 0.55
N PHE A 7 9.57 -6.00 0.96
CA PHE A 7 9.14 -5.19 2.09
C PHE A 7 10.07 -5.54 3.25
N GLU A 8 11.03 -4.68 3.59
CA GLU A 8 11.79 -4.90 4.81
C GLU A 8 10.77 -4.81 5.95
N LYS A 9 10.95 -5.63 6.99
CA LYS A 9 10.08 -5.57 8.18
C LYS A 9 9.98 -4.14 8.75
N ALA A 10 11.02 -3.32 8.53
CA ALA A 10 11.04 -1.90 8.85
C ALA A 10 9.99 -1.10 8.06
N ASP A 11 9.83 -1.35 6.77
CA ASP A 11 8.85 -0.67 5.90
C ASP A 11 7.41 -1.00 6.33
N LEU A 12 7.15 -2.24 6.73
CA LEU A 12 5.84 -2.63 7.24
C LEU A 12 5.52 -1.95 8.58
N GLU A 13 6.49 -1.85 9.50
CA GLU A 13 6.31 -1.15 10.78
C GLU A 13 6.15 0.37 10.56
N GLN A 14 6.87 0.93 9.60
CA GLN A 14 6.71 2.33 9.21
C GLN A 14 5.34 2.57 8.58
N PHE A 15 4.86 1.71 7.68
CA PHE A 15 3.50 1.80 7.13
C PHE A 15 2.43 1.65 8.21
N ARG A 16 2.60 0.74 9.16
CA ARG A 16 1.65 0.59 10.30
C ARG A 16 1.58 1.85 11.16
N THR A 17 2.65 2.64 11.19
CA THR A 17 2.76 3.87 11.98
C THR A 17 2.32 5.11 11.19
N THR A 18 2.77 5.23 9.94
CA THR A 18 2.61 6.43 9.09
C THR A 18 1.43 6.32 8.14
N ARG A 19 1.06 5.09 7.78
CA ARG A 19 0.09 4.75 6.73
C ARG A 19 0.48 5.30 5.36
N ASP A 20 1.76 5.61 5.16
CA ASP A 20 2.29 6.13 3.90
C ASP A 20 3.01 5.00 3.15
N CYS A 21 2.66 4.79 1.90
CA CYS A 21 3.25 3.85 0.96
C CYS A 21 3.55 4.63 -0.33
N VAL A 22 4.80 5.03 -0.52
CA VAL A 22 5.26 5.79 -1.69
C VAL A 22 5.96 4.83 -2.64
N GLU A 23 5.55 4.81 -3.92
CA GLU A 23 6.09 3.92 -4.98
C GLU A 23 5.97 2.42 -4.65
N CYS A 24 4.98 2.03 -3.84
CA CYS A 24 4.80 0.64 -3.44
C CYS A 24 4.31 -0.22 -4.60
N ASP A 25 5.04 -1.30 -4.90
CA ASP A 25 4.59 -2.36 -5.80
C ASP A 25 3.63 -3.30 -5.05
N LEU A 26 2.34 -3.13 -5.31
CA LEU A 26 1.25 -3.95 -4.78
C LEU A 26 0.58 -4.76 -5.90
N VAL A 27 1.30 -5.00 -7.00
CA VAL A 27 0.77 -5.74 -8.16
C VAL A 27 0.42 -7.17 -7.73
N GLY A 28 -0.84 -7.55 -7.89
CA GLY A 28 -1.32 -8.87 -7.49
C GLY A 28 -1.38 -9.13 -5.98
N ALA A 29 -1.14 -8.10 -5.14
CA ALA A 29 -1.13 -8.26 -3.68
C ALA A 29 -2.50 -8.71 -3.14
N ASP A 30 -2.50 -9.67 -2.21
CA ASP A 30 -3.70 -10.02 -1.46
C ASP A 30 -3.94 -9.02 -0.32
N LEU A 31 -4.85 -8.08 -0.58
CA LEU A 31 -5.28 -7.05 0.36
C LEU A 31 -6.73 -7.28 0.78
N MET A 32 -7.21 -8.53 0.70
CA MET A 32 -8.58 -8.87 1.09
C MET A 32 -8.77 -8.58 2.58
N GLU A 33 -9.83 -7.86 2.91
CA GLU A 33 -10.14 -7.44 4.30
C GLU A 33 -9.06 -6.55 4.95
N ALA A 34 -8.08 -6.05 4.18
CA ALA A 34 -7.04 -5.17 4.69
C ALA A 34 -7.61 -3.82 5.13
N ASN A 35 -7.12 -3.30 6.27
CA ASN A 35 -7.47 -1.96 6.72
C ASN A 35 -6.49 -0.92 6.19
N LEU A 36 -6.86 -0.29 5.06
CA LEU A 36 -6.12 0.77 4.38
C LEU A 36 -6.72 2.17 4.66
N GLU A 37 -7.56 2.31 5.68
CA GLU A 37 -8.22 3.57 6.01
C GLU A 37 -7.19 4.69 6.21
N ARG A 38 -7.33 5.89 5.62
CA ARG A 38 -6.33 6.99 5.71
C ARG A 38 -4.93 6.64 5.20
N ALA A 39 -4.74 5.55 4.46
CA ALA A 39 -3.46 5.26 3.84
C ALA A 39 -3.17 6.23 2.69
N LYS A 40 -1.94 6.71 2.56
CA LYS A 40 -1.47 7.41 1.36
C LYS A 40 -0.72 6.40 0.49
N LEU A 41 -1.25 6.15 -0.69
CA LEU A 41 -0.67 5.26 -1.69
C LEU A 41 -0.20 6.13 -2.85
N GLU A 42 0.88 6.87 -2.63
CA GLU A 42 1.46 7.79 -3.60
C GLU A 42 2.29 6.98 -4.60
N GLU A 43 1.99 7.10 -5.89
CA GLU A 43 2.62 6.32 -6.98
C GLU A 43 2.58 4.79 -6.77
N ALA A 44 1.66 4.28 -5.96
CA ALA A 44 1.56 2.85 -5.69
C ALA A 44 0.92 2.11 -6.88
N ASP A 45 1.50 0.97 -7.27
CA ASP A 45 0.97 0.14 -8.33
C ASP A 45 0.05 -0.95 -7.75
N LEU A 46 -1.26 -0.77 -7.93
CA LEU A 46 -2.29 -1.69 -7.45
C LEU A 46 -2.82 -2.64 -8.55
N ARG A 47 -2.15 -2.74 -9.71
CA ARG A 47 -2.65 -3.56 -10.82
C ARG A 47 -2.84 -5.02 -10.39
N GLY A 48 -4.06 -5.52 -10.50
CA GLY A 48 -4.40 -6.90 -10.11
C GLY A 48 -4.45 -7.18 -8.61
N ALA A 49 -4.31 -6.17 -7.74
CA ALA A 49 -4.44 -6.34 -6.29
C ALA A 49 -5.87 -6.78 -5.90
N TYR A 50 -5.96 -7.70 -4.93
CA TYR A 50 -7.23 -8.20 -4.41
C TYR A 50 -7.73 -7.33 -3.26
N LEU A 51 -8.60 -6.35 -3.55
CA LEU A 51 -9.11 -5.40 -2.55
C LEU A 51 -10.49 -5.75 -1.98
N LYS A 52 -10.93 -7.01 -2.12
CA LYS A 52 -12.28 -7.42 -1.69
C LYS A 52 -12.42 -7.21 -0.17
N ARG A 53 -13.44 -6.44 0.24
CA ARG A 53 -13.69 -6.04 1.65
C ARG A 53 -12.56 -5.22 2.30
N ALA A 54 -11.59 -4.71 1.53
CA ALA A 54 -10.60 -3.79 2.07
C ALA A 54 -11.29 -2.50 2.56
N ASN A 55 -10.89 -2.01 3.74
CA ASN A 55 -11.32 -0.71 4.21
C ASN A 55 -10.45 0.37 3.56
N LEU A 56 -10.99 1.02 2.53
CA LEU A 56 -10.34 2.12 1.79
C LEU A 56 -10.84 3.51 2.22
N GLY A 57 -11.47 3.60 3.40
CA GLY A 57 -12.03 4.87 3.88
C GLY A 57 -10.94 5.94 4.00
N TRP A 58 -11.10 7.09 3.35
CA TRP A 58 -10.09 8.16 3.37
C TRP A 58 -8.71 7.75 2.82
N THR A 59 -8.59 6.63 2.11
CA THR A 59 -7.37 6.32 1.37
C THR A 59 -7.15 7.39 0.31
N ILE A 60 -5.93 7.91 0.24
CA ILE A 60 -5.53 8.93 -0.72
C ILE A 60 -4.63 8.26 -1.75
N LEU A 61 -5.08 8.27 -3.01
CA LEU A 61 -4.26 7.94 -4.17
C LEU A 61 -3.69 9.25 -4.69
N ILE A 62 -2.37 9.35 -4.76
CA ILE A 62 -1.66 10.50 -5.34
C ILE A 62 -0.90 9.97 -6.53
N GLU A 63 -1.26 10.43 -7.72
CA GLU A 63 -0.49 10.25 -8.95
C GLU A 63 0.25 11.55 -9.23
N SER A 64 1.50 11.46 -9.69
CA SER A 64 2.35 12.61 -10.07
C SER A 64 2.02 13.19 -11.44
#